data_AF-A0A9X6Q840-F1
#
_entry.id   AF-A0A9X6Q840-F1
#
_cell.length_a   1.000
_cell.length_b   1.000
_cell.length_c   1.000
_cell.angle_alpha   90.00
_cell.angle_beta   90.00
_cell.angle_gamma   90.00
#
_symmetry.space_group_name_H-M   'P 1'
#
loop_
_entity.id
_entity.type
_entity.pdbx_description
1 polymer ?
#
loop_
_entity_poly.entity_id
_entity_poly.type
_entity_poly.pdbx_seq_one_letter_code
_entity_poly.pdbx_strand_id
1 'polypeptide(L)'
;MNLYPLILLFILVLLFVLVVYNLVLERQKSKRFQIYSIVKKSKVANKRQPILYTMLYPILKLKKNWISQEREKELEKKLKKVNSSLTPMEFIISKLTFSIINFLVIASLIFYVPDLKIVIFPLALVFAVMGFYVKESKLNSDVKAKKLRLELELPEYMISLAYMIGKYTAYEATKRSIEYASDNLRPLVKNLIAQIELDPGDFEPYLEFARQLDIPEAYQFMVSLQQAMVMDESRSREIINNQIKLMRRLRAESYETLVASRPGMVFKYLISTYLCIIVFVIGFSFTSIYEKFVHMF
;
A
#
# COMPACT_ATOMS: atom_id res chain seq x y z
N MET A 1 27.64 37.50 3.98
CA MET A 1 27.01 36.31 4.61
C MET A 1 27.79 35.08 4.17
N ASN A 2 28.18 34.16 5.07
CA ASN A 2 28.96 32.96 4.68
C ASN A 2 28.19 32.15 3.62
N LEU A 3 28.88 31.58 2.62
CA LEU A 3 28.26 30.76 1.56
C LEU A 3 27.64 29.46 2.09
N TYR A 4 28.23 28.91 3.16
CA TYR A 4 27.82 27.65 3.79
C TYR A 4 26.34 27.57 4.19
N PRO A 5 25.73 28.54 4.90
CA PRO A 5 24.32 28.51 5.22
C PRO A 5 23.40 28.57 3.99
N LEU A 6 23.82 29.21 2.90
CA LEU A 6 23.05 29.26 1.65
C LEU A 6 23.04 27.89 0.96
N ILE A 7 24.18 27.21 0.91
CA ILE A 7 24.32 25.85 0.36
C ILE A 7 23.50 24.85 1.19
N LEU A 8 23.50 24.98 2.52
CA LEU A 8 22.76 24.10 3.41
C LEU A 8 21.24 24.28 3.26
N LEU A 9 20.77 25.53 3.15
CA LEU A 9 19.38 25.85 2.82
C LEU A 9 19.00 25.28 1.45
N PHE A 10 19.90 25.36 0.48
CA PHE A 10 19.67 24.83 -0.87
C PHE A 10 19.47 23.31 -0.88
N ILE A 11 20.33 22.58 -0.16
CA ILE A 11 20.19 21.12 0.01
C ILE A 11 18.87 20.76 0.71
N LEU A 12 18.44 21.58 1.68
CA LEU A 12 17.19 21.39 2.41
C LEU A 12 15.96 21.63 1.51
N VAL A 13 15.99 22.67 0.67
CA VAL A 13 14.95 22.94 -0.34
C VAL A 13 14.93 21.82 -1.39
N LEU A 14 16.08 21.31 -1.82
CA LEU A 14 16.17 20.17 -2.74
C LEU A 14 15.58 18.90 -2.13
N LEU A 15 15.88 18.62 -0.85
CA LEU A 15 15.25 17.53 -0.08
C LEU A 15 13.74 17.73 0.08
N PHE A 16 13.29 18.96 0.35
CA PHE A 16 11.85 19.28 0.44
C PHE A 16 11.15 19.03 -0.89
N VAL A 17 11.70 19.52 -1.99
CA VAL A 17 11.14 19.32 -3.33
C VAL A 17 11.12 17.83 -3.68
N LEU A 18 12.15 17.05 -3.31
CA LEU A 18 12.16 15.60 -3.49
C LEU A 18 11.11 14.85 -2.66
N VAL A 19 10.92 15.25 -1.40
CA VAL A 19 9.91 14.66 -0.51
C VAL A 19 8.50 15.01 -0.98
N VAL A 20 8.26 16.27 -1.34
CA VAL A 20 6.99 16.75 -1.90
C VAL A 20 6.70 16.08 -3.23
N TYR A 21 7.68 16.00 -4.13
CA TYR A 21 7.55 15.32 -5.41
C TYR A 21 7.21 13.83 -5.22
N ASN A 22 7.89 13.13 -4.31
CA ASN A 22 7.58 11.74 -3.99
C ASN A 22 6.16 11.56 -3.43
N LEU A 23 5.72 12.47 -2.55
CA LEU A 23 4.37 12.46 -1.98
C LEU A 23 3.29 12.77 -3.03
N VAL A 24 3.53 13.75 -3.91
CA VAL A 24 2.61 14.15 -4.98
C VAL A 24 2.48 13.05 -6.03
N LEU A 25 3.58 12.40 -6.43
CA LEU A 25 3.53 11.25 -7.31
C LEU A 25 2.94 10.00 -6.65
N GLU A 26 3.10 9.86 -5.34
CA GLU A 26 2.43 8.80 -4.60
C GLU A 26 0.91 9.01 -4.56
N ARG A 27 0.43 10.26 -4.57
CA ARG A 27 -0.99 10.60 -4.77
C ARG A 27 -1.47 10.37 -6.19
N GLN A 28 -0.64 10.59 -7.20
CA GLN A 28 -0.95 10.30 -8.61
C GLN A 28 -0.84 8.80 -8.99
N LYS A 29 -0.69 7.88 -8.02
CA LYS A 29 -0.86 6.43 -8.21
C LYS A 29 -2.33 6.08 -8.51
N SER A 30 -2.81 6.59 -9.65
CA SER A 30 -4.00 6.15 -10.36
C SER A 30 -3.84 4.66 -10.71
N LYS A 31 -4.99 3.99 -10.81
CA LYS A 31 -5.25 2.53 -10.90
C LYS A 31 -4.32 1.70 -11.81
N ARG A 32 -3.47 2.32 -12.63
CA ARG A 32 -2.58 1.70 -13.61
C ARG A 32 -1.15 1.39 -13.12
N PHE A 33 -0.69 1.90 -11.96
CA PHE A 33 0.74 1.89 -11.60
C PHE A 33 1.20 0.94 -10.48
N GLN A 34 0.31 0.11 -9.92
CA GLN A 34 0.60 -0.68 -8.71
C GLN A 34 1.24 -2.05 -8.98
N ILE A 35 1.68 -2.31 -10.21
CA ILE A 35 1.84 -3.68 -10.68
C ILE A 35 3.24 -4.27 -10.45
N TYR A 36 4.30 -3.44 -10.40
CA TYR A 36 5.68 -3.98 -10.41
C TYR A 36 6.48 -3.74 -9.12
N SER A 37 6.26 -2.63 -8.40
CA SER A 37 7.03 -2.34 -7.17
C SER A 37 6.62 -3.20 -5.97
N ILE A 38 5.62 -4.05 -6.17
CA ILE A 38 4.91 -4.72 -5.09
C ILE A 38 5.36 -6.19 -4.98
N VAL A 39 5.92 -6.82 -6.01
CA VAL A 39 6.31 -8.25 -5.97
C VAL A 39 7.55 -8.54 -5.11
N LYS A 40 8.30 -7.53 -4.62
CA LYS A 40 9.59 -7.78 -3.94
C LYS A 40 9.74 -7.23 -2.51
N LYS A 41 8.75 -6.57 -1.92
CA LYS A 41 8.88 -5.98 -0.56
C LYS A 41 7.72 -6.32 0.38
N SER A 42 7.68 -7.57 0.83
CA SER A 42 6.96 -7.94 2.06
C SER A 42 7.73 -8.99 2.87
N LYS A 43 9.05 -8.88 2.95
CA LYS A 43 9.83 -9.55 3.99
C LYS A 43 10.47 -8.51 4.90
N VAL A 44 9.90 -8.48 6.11
CA VAL A 44 10.55 -8.10 7.37
C VAL A 44 11.07 -6.65 7.41
N ALA A 45 10.17 -5.71 7.70
CA ALA A 45 10.58 -4.47 8.37
C ALA A 45 10.93 -4.82 9.81
N ASN A 46 12.22 -4.95 10.08
CA ASN A 46 12.78 -5.27 11.39
C ASN A 46 12.31 -4.25 12.44
N LYS A 47 11.77 -4.76 13.55
CA LYS A 47 10.95 -4.05 14.53
C LYS A 47 11.84 -3.32 15.54
N ARG A 48 12.62 -2.32 15.11
CA ARG A 48 13.24 -1.35 16.05
C ARG A 48 12.24 -0.23 16.33
N GLN A 49 11.59 -0.28 17.49
CA GLN A 49 10.72 0.80 17.94
C GLN A 49 11.60 1.97 18.43
N PRO A 50 11.36 3.21 17.96
CA PRO A 50 12.13 4.37 18.42
C PRO A 50 11.83 4.69 19.89
N ILE A 51 12.79 5.26 20.64
CA ILE A 51 12.65 5.59 22.08
C ILE A 51 11.39 6.43 22.37
N LEU A 52 11.03 7.33 21.45
CA LEU A 52 9.81 8.14 21.52
C LEU A 52 8.52 7.31 21.53
N TYR A 53 8.51 6.12 20.92
CA TYR A 53 7.36 5.21 20.98
C TYR A 53 7.11 4.73 22.41
N THR A 54 8.16 4.31 23.10
CA THR A 54 8.10 3.85 24.50
C THR A 54 7.61 4.95 25.44
N MET A 55 7.97 6.21 25.16
CA MET A 55 7.54 7.37 25.94
C MET A 55 6.08 7.78 25.69
N LEU A 56 5.64 7.74 24.43
CA LEU A 56 4.28 8.18 24.07
C LEU A 56 3.20 7.12 24.36
N TYR A 57 3.57 5.84 24.36
CA TYR A 57 2.65 4.72 24.60
C TYR A 57 1.88 4.81 25.93
N PRO A 58 2.51 4.99 27.10
CA PRO A 58 1.78 5.06 28.37
C PRO A 58 0.86 6.30 28.45
N ILE A 59 1.30 7.45 27.93
CA ILE A 59 0.55 8.71 27.96
C ILE A 59 -0.74 8.59 27.14
N LEU A 60 -0.63 8.03 25.93
CA LEU A 60 -1.76 7.95 25.02
C LEU A 60 -2.72 6.80 25.37
N LYS A 61 -2.22 5.72 26.01
CA LYS A 61 -3.06 4.61 26.50
C LYS A 61 -3.98 5.04 27.65
N LEU A 62 -3.56 5.99 28.48
CA LEU A 62 -4.36 6.49 29.61
C LEU A 62 -5.55 7.35 29.17
N LYS A 63 -5.53 7.91 27.94
CA LYS A 63 -6.58 8.79 27.43
C LYS A 63 -7.55 8.04 26.51
N LYS A 64 -8.58 7.44 27.11
CA LYS A 64 -9.57 6.56 26.45
C LYS A 64 -10.33 7.16 25.25
N ASN A 65 -10.34 8.49 25.08
CA ASN A 65 -11.14 9.20 24.05
C ASN A 65 -10.29 9.90 22.98
N TRP A 66 -9.05 9.48 22.73
CA TRP A 66 -8.18 10.22 21.81
C TRP A 66 -8.54 10.04 20.32
N ILE A 67 -9.34 9.02 19.97
CA ILE A 67 -9.74 8.70 18.59
C ILE A 67 -11.25 8.42 18.57
N SER A 68 -11.95 8.88 17.53
CA SER A 68 -13.35 8.48 17.29
C SER A 68 -13.44 6.98 17.04
N GLN A 69 -14.42 6.31 17.66
CA GLN A 69 -14.63 4.86 17.49
C GLN A 69 -14.75 4.44 16.02
N GLU A 70 -15.28 5.31 15.16
CA GLU A 70 -15.39 5.07 13.72
C GLU A 70 -14.01 4.99 13.04
N ARG A 71 -13.10 5.90 13.38
CA ARG A 71 -11.71 5.91 12.85
C ARG A 71 -10.91 4.72 13.35
N GLU A 72 -11.13 4.30 14.59
CA GLU A 72 -10.48 3.12 15.14
C GLU A 72 -10.89 1.86 14.38
N LYS A 73 -12.20 1.67 14.15
CA LYS A 73 -12.73 0.56 13.35
C LYS A 73 -12.21 0.58 11.90
N GLU A 74 -12.14 1.77 11.28
CA GLU A 74 -11.61 1.91 9.91
C GLU A 74 -10.13 1.50 9.84
N LEU A 75 -9.31 1.97 10.79
CA LEU A 75 -7.90 1.61 10.87
C LEU A 75 -7.71 0.13 11.16
N GLU A 76 -8.49 -0.45 12.06
CA GLU A 76 -8.48 -1.88 12.36
C GLU A 76 -8.78 -2.69 11.09
N LYS A 77 -9.82 -2.31 10.33
CA LYS A 77 -10.17 -2.96 9.05
C LYS A 77 -9.01 -2.88 8.05
N LYS A 78 -8.34 -1.73 7.91
CA LYS A 78 -7.18 -1.56 7.00
C LYS A 78 -5.97 -2.38 7.45
N LEU A 79 -5.68 -2.41 8.75
CA LEU A 79 -4.55 -3.14 9.32
C LEU A 79 -4.74 -4.66 9.21
N LYS A 80 -5.96 -5.15 9.49
CA LYS A 80 -6.36 -6.54 9.27
C LYS A 80 -6.21 -6.93 7.80
N LYS A 81 -6.68 -6.07 6.87
CA LYS A 81 -6.52 -6.30 5.43
C LYS A 81 -5.07 -6.53 5.03
N VAL A 82 -4.08 -5.85 5.63
CA VAL A 82 -2.65 -5.99 5.30
C VAL A 82 -1.95 -7.10 6.11
N ASN A 83 -2.68 -7.87 6.95
CA ASN A 83 -2.10 -8.81 7.93
C ASN A 83 -1.07 -8.13 8.83
N SER A 84 -1.28 -6.86 9.16
CA SER A 84 -0.39 -6.13 10.07
C SER A 84 -0.59 -6.61 11.49
N SER A 85 0.50 -6.84 12.22
CA SER A 85 0.46 -7.18 13.65
C SER A 85 0.24 -5.96 14.56
N LEU A 86 0.02 -4.77 13.97
CA LEU A 86 -0.08 -3.52 14.72
C LEU A 86 -1.52 -3.26 15.14
N THR A 87 -1.70 -2.81 16.37
CA THR A 87 -3.00 -2.28 16.80
C THR A 87 -3.25 -0.88 16.22
N PRO A 88 -4.52 -0.42 16.10
CA PRO A 88 -4.83 0.95 15.65
C PRO A 88 -4.09 2.01 16.46
N MET A 89 -3.94 1.78 17.76
CA MET A 89 -3.23 2.65 18.68
C MET A 89 -1.73 2.71 18.37
N GLU A 90 -1.08 1.56 18.19
CA GLU A 90 0.34 1.49 17.84
C GLU A 90 0.63 2.16 16.49
N PHE A 91 -0.29 2.02 15.52
CA PHE A 91 -0.17 2.68 14.24
C PHE A 91 -0.15 4.21 14.40
N ILE A 92 -1.06 4.78 15.20
CA ILE A 92 -1.15 6.22 15.44
C ILE A 92 0.07 6.75 16.18
N ILE A 93 0.55 6.03 17.20
CA ILE A 93 1.82 6.38 17.88
C ILE A 93 2.98 6.37 16.86
N SER A 94 2.98 5.41 15.92
CA SER A 94 3.99 5.37 14.86
C SER A 94 3.89 6.56 13.88
N LYS A 95 2.69 7.14 13.67
CA LYS A 95 2.51 8.37 12.89
C LYS A 95 3.08 9.57 13.63
N LEU A 96 2.74 9.68 14.92
CA LEU A 96 3.14 10.81 15.75
C LEU A 96 4.64 10.84 15.98
N THR A 97 5.25 9.70 16.29
CA THR A 97 6.71 9.55 16.43
C THR A 97 7.44 9.96 15.16
N PHE A 98 6.98 9.51 13.99
CA PHE A 98 7.58 9.89 12.71
C PHE A 98 7.44 11.39 12.43
N SER A 99 6.29 12.00 12.75
CA SER A 99 6.07 13.43 12.64
C SER A 99 7.01 14.24 13.55
N ILE A 100 7.12 13.86 14.83
CA ILE A 100 7.99 14.52 15.82
C ILE A 100 9.47 14.40 15.41
N ILE A 101 9.91 13.23 14.95
CA ILE A 101 11.29 13.04 14.49
C ILE A 101 11.59 13.95 13.30
N ASN A 102 10.70 14.02 12.30
CA ASN A 102 10.91 14.92 11.15
C ASN A 102 10.97 16.39 11.58
N PHE A 103 10.10 16.80 12.51
CA PHE A 103 10.15 18.14 13.09
C PHE A 103 11.51 18.41 13.74
N LEU A 104 11.96 17.53 14.62
CA LEU A 104 13.22 17.70 15.37
C LEU A 104 14.44 17.74 14.45
N VAL A 105 14.48 16.87 13.42
CA VAL A 105 15.58 16.85 12.45
C VAL A 105 15.67 18.20 11.72
N ILE A 106 14.55 18.76 11.28
CA ILE A 106 14.57 20.03 10.54
C ILE A 106 14.76 21.23 11.48
N ALA A 107 14.14 21.21 12.65
CA ALA A 107 14.34 22.24 13.68
C ALA A 107 15.79 22.27 14.18
N SER A 108 16.50 21.14 14.20
CA SER A 108 17.92 21.10 14.57
C SER A 108 18.81 21.95 13.65
N LEU A 109 18.36 22.23 12.42
CA LEU A 109 19.08 23.07 11.46
C LEU A 109 19.13 24.55 11.88
N ILE A 110 18.24 24.97 12.80
CA ILE A 110 18.27 26.31 13.40
C ILE A 110 19.58 26.54 14.15
N PHE A 111 20.14 25.51 14.81
CA PHE A 111 21.42 25.62 15.52
C PHE A 111 22.60 25.85 14.56
N TYR A 112 22.54 25.31 13.34
CA TYR A 112 23.58 25.46 12.34
C TYR A 112 23.46 26.75 11.52
N VAL A 113 22.24 27.26 11.33
CA VAL A 113 21.97 28.49 10.56
C VAL A 113 20.98 29.41 11.30
N PRO A 114 21.44 30.12 12.34
CA PRO A 114 20.57 30.94 13.19
C PRO A 114 19.87 32.09 12.43
N ASP A 115 20.54 32.65 11.41
CA ASP A 115 20.03 33.77 10.61
C ASP A 115 18.75 33.43 9.85
N LEU A 116 18.52 32.15 9.55
CA LEU A 116 17.36 31.67 8.80
C LEU A 116 16.27 31.05 9.70
N LYS A 117 16.34 31.23 11.02
CA LYS A 117 15.38 30.67 11.99
C LYS A 117 13.92 30.96 11.65
N ILE A 118 13.63 32.16 11.13
CA ILE A 118 12.28 32.61 10.76
C ILE A 118 11.73 31.78 9.58
N VAL A 119 12.61 31.26 8.71
CA VAL A 119 12.25 30.43 7.56
C VAL A 119 12.24 28.93 7.94
N ILE A 120 13.24 28.48 8.70
CA ILE A 120 13.40 27.06 9.05
C ILE A 120 12.28 26.57 9.98
N PHE A 121 11.84 27.40 10.94
CA PHE A 121 10.79 27.03 11.89
C PHE A 121 9.43 26.70 11.23
N PRO A 122 8.83 27.58 10.39
CA PRO A 122 7.59 27.24 9.68
C PRO A 122 7.79 26.06 8.72
N LEU A 123 8.98 25.93 8.12
CA LEU A 123 9.29 24.77 7.27
C LEU A 123 9.28 23.46 8.08
N ALA A 124 9.89 23.43 9.27
CA ALA A 124 9.85 22.28 10.16
C ALA A 124 8.41 21.87 10.52
N LEU A 125 7.52 22.85 10.75
CA LEU A 125 6.11 22.62 11.03
C LEU A 125 5.39 21.97 9.84
N VAL A 126 5.62 22.50 8.62
CA VAL A 126 5.09 21.91 7.38
C VAL A 126 5.51 20.44 7.23
N PHE A 127 6.79 20.14 7.45
CA PHE A 127 7.29 18.77 7.36
C PHE A 127 6.76 17.86 8.47
N ALA A 128 6.53 18.38 9.67
CA ALA A 128 5.88 17.62 10.75
C ALA A 128 4.48 17.16 10.32
N VAL A 129 3.69 18.08 9.75
CA VAL A 129 2.35 17.78 9.22
C VAL A 129 2.43 16.77 8.07
N MET A 130 3.33 16.96 7.10
CA MET A 130 3.53 15.99 6.01
C MET A 130 3.91 14.60 6.54
N GLY A 131 4.84 14.54 7.50
CA GLY A 131 5.28 13.29 8.13
C GLY A 131 4.12 12.51 8.75
N PHE A 132 3.15 13.19 9.35
CA PHE A 132 1.96 12.54 9.90
C PHE A 132 1.13 11.82 8.82
N TYR A 133 0.99 12.41 7.63
CA TYR A 133 0.21 11.83 6.53
C TYR A 133 0.96 10.75 5.73
N VAL A 134 2.30 10.74 5.73
CA VAL A 134 3.13 9.75 5.00
C VAL A 134 2.75 8.31 5.37
N LYS A 135 2.65 8.01 6.66
CA LYS A 135 2.33 6.67 7.18
C LYS A 135 0.94 6.19 6.75
N GLU A 136 -0.03 7.10 6.70
CA GLU A 136 -1.39 6.81 6.27
C GLU A 136 -1.49 6.62 4.76
N SER A 137 -0.81 7.46 3.98
CA SER A 137 -0.64 7.26 2.53
C SER A 137 -0.04 5.90 2.21
N LYS A 138 0.98 5.50 2.97
CA LYS A 138 1.62 4.18 2.85
C LYS A 138 0.65 3.05 3.19
N LEU A 139 -0.07 3.11 4.31
CA LEU A 139 -1.05 2.08 4.67
C LEU A 139 -2.14 1.93 3.60
N ASN A 140 -2.69 3.05 3.12
CA ASN A 140 -3.69 3.03 2.05
C ASN A 140 -3.11 2.45 0.74
N SER A 141 -1.85 2.73 0.44
CA SER A 141 -1.15 2.13 -0.70
C SER A 141 -0.96 0.62 -0.51
N ASP A 142 -0.56 0.16 0.67
CA ASP A 142 -0.36 -1.26 0.99
C ASP A 142 -1.68 -2.05 0.94
N VAL A 143 -2.80 -1.45 1.37
CA VAL A 143 -4.14 -2.05 1.24
C VAL A 143 -4.52 -2.22 -0.24
N LYS A 144 -4.37 -1.17 -1.05
CA LYS A 144 -4.66 -1.24 -2.49
C LYS A 144 -3.77 -2.24 -3.20
N ALA A 145 -2.49 -2.26 -2.83
CA ALA A 145 -1.49 -3.19 -3.34
C ALA A 145 -1.89 -4.65 -3.10
N LYS A 146 -2.27 -4.99 -1.86
CA LYS A 146 -2.69 -6.34 -1.52
C LYS A 146 -3.98 -6.73 -2.24
N LYS A 147 -4.96 -5.83 -2.32
CA LYS A 147 -6.18 -6.06 -3.10
C LYS A 147 -5.86 -6.36 -4.56
N LEU A 148 -5.01 -5.56 -5.20
CA LEU A 148 -4.60 -5.78 -6.57
C LEU A 148 -3.85 -7.11 -6.76
N ARG A 149 -2.96 -7.50 -5.82
CA ARG A 149 -2.32 -8.83 -5.90
C ARG A 149 -3.35 -9.95 -5.89
N LEU A 150 -4.34 -9.86 -5.00
CA LEU A 150 -5.42 -10.84 -4.95
C LEU A 150 -6.19 -10.84 -6.27
N GLU A 151 -6.53 -9.69 -6.84
CA GLU A 151 -7.21 -9.59 -8.16
C GLU A 151 -6.39 -10.25 -9.29
N LEU A 152 -5.05 -10.16 -9.26
CA LEU A 152 -4.18 -10.78 -10.26
C LEU A 152 -4.02 -12.29 -10.08
N GLU A 153 -3.97 -12.76 -8.83
CA GLU A 153 -3.76 -14.16 -8.47
C GLU A 153 -5.08 -14.97 -8.49
N LEU A 154 -6.20 -14.30 -8.26
CA LEU A 154 -7.52 -14.91 -8.11
C LEU A 154 -7.96 -15.72 -9.35
N PRO A 155 -7.84 -15.23 -10.60
CA PRO A 155 -8.29 -15.97 -11.77
C PRO A 155 -7.61 -17.34 -11.92
N GLU A 156 -6.32 -17.44 -11.57
CA GLU A 156 -5.55 -18.67 -11.69
C GLU A 156 -6.04 -19.74 -10.69
N TYR A 157 -6.29 -19.34 -9.45
CA TYR A 157 -6.90 -20.22 -8.46
C TYR A 157 -8.33 -20.61 -8.84
N MET A 158 -9.15 -19.65 -9.30
CA MET A 158 -10.55 -19.90 -9.64
C MET A 158 -10.71 -20.83 -10.85
N ILE A 159 -9.86 -20.72 -11.87
CA ILE A 159 -9.83 -21.68 -12.98
C ILE A 159 -9.54 -23.10 -12.46
N SER A 160 -8.56 -23.23 -11.56
CA SER A 160 -8.17 -24.51 -10.99
C SER A 160 -9.29 -25.11 -10.15
N LEU A 161 -9.94 -24.30 -9.31
CA LEU A 161 -11.10 -24.71 -8.51
C LEU A 161 -12.28 -25.14 -9.41
N ALA A 162 -12.63 -24.35 -10.43
CA ALA A 162 -13.69 -24.69 -11.38
C ALA A 162 -13.45 -26.05 -12.06
N TYR A 163 -12.21 -26.31 -12.48
CA TYR A 163 -11.84 -27.58 -13.08
C TYR A 163 -11.96 -28.76 -12.12
N MET A 164 -11.60 -28.57 -10.84
CA MET A 164 -11.71 -29.60 -9.82
C MET A 164 -13.16 -29.91 -9.45
N ILE A 165 -14.03 -28.90 -9.38
CA ILE A 165 -15.47 -29.09 -9.10
C ILE A 165 -16.14 -29.91 -10.21
N GLY A 166 -15.67 -29.81 -11.46
CA GLY A 166 -16.16 -30.66 -12.54
C GLY A 166 -15.78 -32.15 -12.42
N LYS A 167 -14.90 -32.53 -11.48
CA LYS A 167 -14.39 -33.89 -11.31
C LYS A 167 -14.63 -34.49 -9.93
N TYR A 168 -14.76 -33.66 -8.92
CA TYR A 168 -14.85 -34.05 -7.52
C TYR A 168 -16.02 -33.32 -6.86
N THR A 169 -16.41 -33.78 -5.67
CA THR A 169 -17.38 -33.04 -4.84
C THR A 169 -16.83 -31.65 -4.49
N ALA A 170 -17.71 -30.69 -4.22
CA ALA A 170 -17.33 -29.30 -3.90
C ALA A 170 -16.26 -29.21 -2.78
N TYR A 171 -16.44 -30.00 -1.72
CA TYR A 171 -15.51 -30.10 -0.62
C TYR A 171 -14.13 -30.66 -1.06
N GLU A 172 -14.11 -31.80 -1.73
CA GLU A 172 -12.86 -32.45 -2.15
C GLU A 172 -12.12 -31.60 -3.22
N ALA A 173 -12.88 -30.95 -4.11
CA ALA A 173 -12.35 -30.01 -5.08
C ALA A 173 -11.67 -28.81 -4.42
N THR A 174 -12.29 -28.25 -3.38
CA THR A 174 -11.74 -27.12 -2.61
C THR A 174 -10.51 -27.53 -1.80
N LYS A 175 -10.51 -28.74 -1.24
CA LYS A 175 -9.36 -29.29 -0.53
C LYS A 175 -8.16 -29.50 -1.46
N ARG A 176 -8.38 -30.00 -2.67
CA ARG A 176 -7.32 -30.20 -3.69
C ARG A 176 -6.88 -28.91 -4.36
N SER A 177 -7.77 -27.92 -4.50
CA SER A 177 -7.44 -26.65 -5.17
C SER A 177 -6.43 -25.81 -4.38
N ILE A 178 -6.23 -26.09 -3.08
CA ILE A 178 -5.27 -25.36 -2.23
C ILE A 178 -3.83 -25.37 -2.78
N GLU A 179 -3.44 -26.43 -3.48
CA GLU A 179 -2.11 -26.55 -4.11
C GLU A 179 -1.88 -25.51 -5.19
N TYR A 180 -2.96 -25.05 -5.83
CA TYR A 180 -2.94 -24.01 -6.86
C TYR A 180 -3.14 -22.59 -6.29
N ALA A 181 -3.35 -22.46 -4.97
CA ALA A 181 -3.45 -21.17 -4.32
C ALA A 181 -2.06 -20.53 -4.12
N SER A 182 -1.93 -19.27 -4.53
CA SER A 182 -0.77 -18.44 -4.26
C SER A 182 -0.52 -18.27 -2.76
N ASP A 183 0.66 -17.83 -2.36
CA ASP A 183 1.00 -17.61 -0.95
C ASP A 183 0.08 -16.60 -0.24
N ASN A 184 -0.46 -15.61 -0.97
CA ASN A 184 -1.39 -14.62 -0.40
C ASN A 184 -2.81 -15.16 -0.27
N LEU A 185 -3.23 -16.07 -1.17
CA LEU A 185 -4.57 -16.62 -1.21
C LEU A 185 -4.73 -17.87 -0.34
N ARG A 186 -3.65 -18.66 -0.19
CA ARG A 186 -3.62 -19.92 0.58
C ARG A 186 -4.18 -19.81 2.00
N PRO A 187 -3.89 -18.76 2.80
CA PRO A 187 -4.50 -18.59 4.13
C PRO A 187 -6.03 -18.46 4.08
N LEU A 188 -6.56 -17.76 3.05
CA LEU A 188 -8.01 -17.58 2.87
C LEU A 188 -8.67 -18.90 2.44
N VAL A 189 -8.01 -19.65 1.56
CA VAL A 189 -8.47 -20.98 1.13
C VAL A 189 -8.44 -21.98 2.29
N LYS A 190 -7.42 -21.94 3.15
CA LYS A 190 -7.40 -22.75 4.39
C LYS A 190 -8.56 -22.44 5.31
N ASN A 191 -8.90 -21.16 5.48
CA ASN A 191 -10.05 -20.74 6.27
C ASN A 191 -11.36 -21.25 5.65
N LEU A 192 -11.50 -21.16 4.33
CA LEU A 192 -12.64 -21.73 3.59
C LEU A 192 -12.76 -23.23 3.82
N ILE A 193 -11.68 -24.00 3.67
CA ILE A 193 -11.69 -25.45 3.91
C ILE A 193 -12.12 -25.76 5.35
N ALA A 194 -11.55 -25.06 6.34
CA ALA A 194 -11.91 -25.25 7.74
C ALA A 194 -13.40 -24.96 8.02
N GLN A 195 -13.99 -23.95 7.36
CA GLN A 195 -15.42 -23.66 7.49
C GLN A 195 -16.29 -24.74 6.84
N ILE A 196 -15.90 -25.26 5.67
CA ILE A 196 -16.62 -26.35 5.02
C ILE A 196 -16.50 -27.66 5.81
N GLU A 197 -15.37 -27.90 6.48
CA GLU A 197 -15.19 -29.06 7.38
C GLU A 197 -16.15 -29.03 8.58
N LEU A 198 -16.47 -27.83 9.08
CA LEU A 198 -17.40 -27.64 10.20
C LEU A 198 -18.86 -27.81 9.79
N ASP A 199 -19.22 -27.35 8.58
CA ASP A 199 -20.58 -27.50 8.03
C ASP A 199 -20.54 -28.04 6.59
N PRO A 200 -20.40 -29.36 6.42
CA PRO A 200 -20.27 -29.98 5.10
C PRO A 200 -21.62 -29.97 4.37
N GLY A 201 -21.77 -29.03 3.43
CA GLY A 201 -22.96 -28.92 2.59
C GLY A 201 -23.54 -27.52 2.53
N ASP A 202 -23.15 -26.65 3.47
CA ASP A 202 -23.49 -25.24 3.40
C ASP A 202 -22.64 -24.52 2.32
N PHE A 203 -23.31 -23.62 1.59
CA PHE A 203 -22.68 -22.78 0.60
C PHE A 203 -22.19 -21.45 1.18
N GLU A 204 -22.69 -21.05 2.35
CA GLU A 204 -22.30 -19.81 3.03
C GLU A 204 -20.77 -19.65 3.20
N PRO A 205 -19.97 -20.70 3.48
CA PRO A 205 -18.50 -20.58 3.52
C PRO A 205 -17.89 -20.01 2.24
N TYR A 206 -18.42 -20.36 1.07
CA TYR A 206 -17.93 -19.86 -0.23
C TYR A 206 -18.28 -18.38 -0.43
N LEU A 207 -19.48 -17.96 -0.01
CA LEU A 207 -19.89 -16.56 -0.04
C LEU A 207 -19.05 -15.72 0.93
N GLU A 208 -18.83 -16.22 2.13
CA GLU A 208 -18.00 -15.56 3.14
C GLU A 208 -16.54 -15.43 2.67
N PHE A 209 -15.99 -16.47 2.04
CA PHE A 209 -14.68 -16.38 1.38
C PHE A 209 -14.62 -15.26 0.32
N ALA A 210 -15.66 -15.14 -0.52
CA ALA A 210 -15.72 -14.06 -1.51
C ALA A 210 -15.86 -12.67 -0.87
N ARG A 211 -16.62 -12.54 0.23
CA ARG A 211 -16.72 -11.29 1.01
C ARG A 211 -15.37 -10.90 1.63
N GLN A 212 -14.61 -11.87 2.12
CA GLN A 212 -13.27 -11.63 2.69
C GLN A 212 -12.29 -11.13 1.63
N LEU A 213 -12.41 -11.59 0.38
CA LEU A 213 -11.59 -11.10 -0.74
C LEU A 213 -11.94 -9.66 -1.14
N ASP A 214 -13.19 -9.22 -0.94
CA ASP A 214 -13.66 -7.87 -1.30
C ASP A 214 -13.44 -7.57 -2.81
N ILE A 215 -13.61 -8.60 -3.65
CA ILE A 215 -13.46 -8.57 -5.11
C ILE A 215 -14.79 -9.03 -5.75
N PRO A 216 -15.50 -8.16 -6.50
CA PRO A 216 -16.81 -8.50 -7.10
C PRO A 216 -16.79 -9.76 -7.96
N GLU A 217 -15.74 -9.96 -8.74
CA GLU A 217 -15.55 -11.10 -9.64
C GLU A 217 -15.44 -12.41 -8.86
N ALA A 218 -14.87 -12.39 -7.64
CA ALA A 218 -14.83 -13.54 -6.75
C ALA A 218 -16.23 -13.94 -6.30
N TYR A 219 -17.06 -12.95 -5.95
CA TYR A 219 -18.44 -13.17 -5.50
C TYR A 219 -19.30 -13.74 -6.62
N GLN A 220 -19.24 -13.16 -7.82
CA GLN A 220 -19.96 -13.65 -8.99
C GLN A 220 -19.57 -15.09 -9.34
N PHE A 221 -18.27 -15.39 -9.27
CA PHE A 221 -17.77 -16.74 -9.51
C PHE A 221 -18.31 -17.74 -8.48
N MET A 222 -18.27 -17.41 -7.18
CA MET A 222 -18.80 -18.30 -6.14
C MET A 222 -20.30 -18.52 -6.33
N VAL A 223 -21.11 -17.48 -6.54
CA VAL A 223 -22.54 -17.63 -6.82
C VAL A 223 -22.79 -18.50 -8.05
N SER A 224 -21.98 -18.37 -9.10
CA SER A 224 -22.11 -19.20 -10.30
C SER A 224 -21.74 -20.66 -10.03
N LEU A 225 -20.74 -20.91 -9.18
CA LEU A 225 -20.42 -22.27 -8.74
C LEU A 225 -21.55 -22.88 -7.92
N GLN A 226 -22.21 -22.11 -7.04
CA GLN A 226 -23.40 -22.57 -6.33
C GLN A 226 -24.47 -23.06 -7.29
N GLN A 227 -24.76 -22.26 -8.32
CA GLN A 227 -25.73 -22.62 -9.33
C GLN A 227 -25.29 -23.89 -10.07
N ALA A 228 -24.02 -23.99 -10.46
CA ALA A 228 -23.49 -25.17 -11.11
C ALA A 228 -23.59 -26.44 -10.26
N MET A 229 -23.53 -26.34 -8.92
CA MET A 229 -23.65 -27.50 -8.02
C MET A 229 -25.08 -28.03 -7.90
N VAL A 230 -26.10 -27.22 -8.20
CA VAL A 230 -27.53 -27.59 -8.07
C VAL A 230 -28.16 -27.98 -9.42
N MET A 231 -27.57 -27.56 -10.54
CA MET A 231 -28.09 -27.81 -11.88
C MET A 231 -27.68 -29.18 -12.43
N ASP A 232 -28.40 -29.64 -13.47
CA ASP A 232 -28.06 -30.85 -14.23
C ASP A 232 -26.63 -30.83 -14.78
N GLU A 233 -26.04 -32.00 -14.99
CA GLU A 233 -24.63 -32.16 -15.41
C GLU A 233 -24.27 -31.38 -16.69
N SER A 234 -25.19 -31.27 -17.66
CA SER A 234 -24.98 -30.50 -18.89
C SER A 234 -24.91 -28.98 -18.63
N ARG A 235 -25.87 -28.45 -17.86
CA ARG A 235 -25.95 -27.03 -17.49
C ARG A 235 -24.82 -26.65 -16.52
N SER A 236 -24.49 -27.53 -15.58
CA SER A 236 -23.36 -27.38 -14.66
C SER A 236 -22.04 -27.23 -15.42
N ARG A 237 -21.78 -28.14 -16.39
CA ARG A 237 -20.60 -28.05 -17.26
C ARG A 237 -20.56 -26.76 -18.07
N GLU A 238 -21.70 -26.31 -18.59
CA GLU A 238 -21.79 -25.05 -19.31
C GLU A 238 -21.43 -23.85 -18.43
N ILE A 239 -22.01 -23.76 -17.23
CA ILE A 239 -21.73 -22.69 -16.25
C ILE A 239 -20.24 -22.70 -15.89
N ILE A 240 -19.67 -23.86 -15.54
CA ILE A 240 -18.24 -24.00 -15.20
C ILE A 240 -17.36 -23.55 -16.37
N ASN A 241 -17.65 -23.99 -17.59
CA ASN A 241 -16.89 -23.60 -18.78
C ASN A 241 -16.97 -22.10 -19.07
N ASN A 242 -18.13 -21.49 -18.89
CA ASN A 242 -18.32 -20.05 -19.04
C ASN A 242 -17.52 -19.27 -17.98
N GLN A 243 -17.50 -19.75 -16.74
CA GLN A 243 -16.69 -19.17 -15.66
C GLN A 243 -15.18 -19.29 -15.93
N ILE A 244 -14.71 -20.45 -16.44
CA ILE A 244 -13.31 -20.62 -16.84
C ILE A 244 -12.94 -19.64 -17.97
N LYS A 245 -13.81 -19.48 -18.98
CA LYS A 245 -13.59 -18.52 -20.07
C LYS A 245 -13.52 -17.09 -19.56
N LEU A 246 -14.43 -16.70 -18.66
CA LEU A 246 -14.45 -15.38 -18.02
C LEU A 246 -13.15 -15.13 -17.24
N MET A 247 -12.73 -16.07 -16.40
CA MET A 247 -11.49 -15.94 -15.63
C MET A 247 -10.24 -15.86 -16.51
N ARG A 248 -10.20 -16.61 -17.62
CA ARG A 248 -9.10 -16.49 -18.61
C ARG A 248 -9.07 -15.12 -19.27
N ARG A 249 -10.22 -14.52 -19.57
CA ARG A 249 -10.31 -13.16 -20.11
C ARG A 249 -9.82 -12.12 -19.10
N LEU A 250 -10.29 -12.19 -17.85
CA LEU A 250 -9.85 -11.30 -16.77
C LEU A 250 -8.33 -11.39 -16.54
N ARG A 251 -7.79 -12.62 -16.61
CA ARG A 251 -6.35 -12.87 -16.54
C ARG A 251 -5.63 -12.14 -17.68
N ALA A 252 -6.05 -12.36 -18.93
CA ALA A 252 -5.42 -11.74 -20.11
C ALA A 252 -5.46 -10.21 -20.05
N GLU A 253 -6.62 -9.63 -19.74
CA GLU A 253 -6.80 -8.18 -19.57
C GLU A 253 -5.89 -7.63 -18.46
N SER A 254 -5.82 -8.34 -17.33
CA SER A 254 -4.89 -8.00 -16.24
C SER A 254 -3.44 -7.97 -16.75
N TYR A 255 -2.96 -9.01 -17.44
CA TYR A 255 -1.60 -9.04 -18.00
C TYR A 255 -1.34 -7.90 -18.99
N GLU A 256 -2.30 -7.58 -19.86
CA GLU A 256 -2.15 -6.47 -20.80
C GLU A 256 -2.02 -5.13 -20.08
N THR A 257 -2.84 -4.88 -19.06
CA THR A 257 -2.71 -3.68 -18.21
C THR A 257 -1.38 -3.67 -17.44
N LEU A 258 -0.85 -4.84 -17.03
CA LEU A 258 0.47 -4.97 -16.41
C LEU A 258 1.60 -4.58 -17.37
N VAL A 259 1.51 -4.97 -18.63
CA VAL A 259 2.52 -4.68 -19.64
C VAL A 259 2.44 -3.21 -20.05
N ALA A 260 1.24 -2.69 -20.31
CA ALA A 260 1.01 -1.31 -20.70
C ALA A 260 1.44 -0.28 -19.64
N SER A 261 1.48 -0.67 -18.36
CA SER A 261 1.89 0.20 -17.26
C SER A 261 3.40 0.28 -17.02
N ARG A 262 4.21 -0.61 -17.62
CA ARG A 262 5.68 -0.59 -17.52
C ARG A 262 6.34 0.74 -17.93
N PRO A 263 6.03 1.36 -19.08
CA PRO A 263 6.73 2.56 -19.53
C PRO A 263 6.59 3.75 -18.57
N GLY A 264 5.41 3.95 -17.95
CA GLY A 264 5.23 5.08 -17.04
C GLY A 264 6.03 4.95 -15.73
N MET A 265 6.45 3.73 -15.34
CA MET A 265 7.33 3.55 -14.17
C MET A 265 8.74 4.07 -14.43
N VAL A 266 9.28 3.82 -15.62
CA VAL A 266 10.59 4.37 -16.04
C VAL A 266 10.49 5.88 -16.15
N PHE A 267 9.41 6.39 -16.74
CA PHE A 267 9.17 7.83 -16.88
C PHE A 267 9.16 8.56 -15.52
N LYS A 268 8.61 7.94 -14.47
CA LYS A 268 8.67 8.49 -13.11
C LYS A 268 10.11 8.71 -12.63
N TYR A 269 10.96 7.69 -12.75
CA TYR A 269 12.36 7.80 -12.31
C TYR A 269 13.12 8.82 -13.15
N LEU A 270 12.83 8.90 -14.45
CA LEU A 270 13.39 9.91 -15.34
C LEU A 270 13.02 11.32 -14.88
N ILE A 271 11.73 11.62 -14.70
CA ILE A 271 11.30 12.96 -14.21
C ILE A 271 11.94 13.27 -12.86
N SER A 272 11.97 12.33 -11.92
CA SER A 272 12.58 12.53 -10.60
C SER A 272 14.05 12.94 -10.73
N THR A 273 14.77 12.27 -11.62
CA THR A 273 16.20 12.51 -11.85
C THR A 273 16.41 13.86 -12.52
N TYR A 274 15.62 14.20 -13.55
CA TYR A 274 15.68 15.51 -14.20
C TYR A 274 15.37 16.65 -13.23
N LEU A 275 14.39 16.46 -12.34
CA LEU A 275 14.04 17.46 -11.35
C LEU A 275 15.20 17.69 -10.36
N CYS A 276 15.87 16.63 -9.88
CA CYS A 276 17.08 16.78 -9.07
C CYS A 276 18.17 17.58 -9.78
N ILE A 277 18.41 17.28 -11.06
CA ILE A 277 19.42 17.97 -11.87
C ILE A 277 19.07 19.46 -12.01
N ILE A 278 17.82 19.79 -12.34
CA ILE A 278 17.36 21.17 -12.50
C ILE A 278 17.53 21.95 -11.20
N VAL A 279 17.08 21.39 -10.07
CA VAL A 279 17.24 22.06 -8.77
C VAL A 279 18.73 22.24 -8.49
N PHE A 280 19.56 21.21 -8.61
CA PHE A 280 21.00 21.34 -8.38
C PHE A 280 21.65 22.46 -9.21
N VAL A 281 21.33 22.56 -10.50
CA VAL A 281 21.85 23.61 -11.39
C VAL A 281 21.38 24.99 -10.95
N ILE A 282 20.09 25.17 -10.65
CA ILE A 282 19.54 26.45 -10.18
C ILE A 282 20.23 26.89 -8.89
N GLY A 283 20.49 25.97 -7.96
CA GLY A 283 21.18 26.29 -6.71
C GLY A 283 22.60 26.77 -6.90
N PHE A 284 23.35 26.07 -7.73
CA PHE A 284 24.72 26.45 -8.05
C PHE A 284 24.77 27.83 -8.72
N SER A 285 23.88 28.07 -9.70
CA SER A 285 23.75 29.38 -10.34
C SER A 285 23.39 30.49 -9.34
N PHE A 286 22.46 30.23 -8.41
CA PHE A 286 22.07 31.19 -7.40
C PHE A 286 23.21 31.53 -6.43
N THR A 287 23.98 30.53 -5.98
CA THR A 287 25.16 30.75 -5.14
C THR A 287 26.23 31.59 -5.86
N SER A 288 26.49 31.31 -7.13
CA SER A 288 27.49 32.04 -7.92
C SER A 288 27.10 33.50 -8.18
N ILE A 289 25.81 33.76 -8.45
CA ILE A 289 25.29 35.11 -8.61
C ILE A 289 25.36 35.87 -7.29
N TYR A 290 24.95 35.24 -6.18
CA TYR A 290 24.98 35.85 -4.86
C TYR A 290 26.40 36.24 -4.44
N GLU A 291 27.39 35.38 -4.66
CA GLU A 291 28.79 35.65 -4.36
C GLU A 291 29.33 36.85 -5.16
N LYS A 292 29.01 36.92 -6.46
CA LYS A 292 29.35 38.09 -7.29
C LYS A 292 28.64 39.37 -6.84
N PHE A 293 27.38 39.28 -6.41
CA PHE A 293 26.60 40.42 -5.96
C PHE A 293 27.16 40.99 -4.64
N VAL A 294 27.56 40.11 -3.71
CA VAL A 294 28.20 40.50 -2.44
C VAL A 294 29.61 41.05 -2.64
N HIS A 295 30.34 40.65 -3.69
CA HIS A 295 31.65 41.23 -3.99
C HIS A 295 31.58 42.58 -4.73
N MET A 296 30.42 42.94 -5.30
CA MET A 296 30.23 44.18 -6.05
C MET A 296 29.71 45.35 -5.20
N PHE A 297 29.19 45.07 -3.99
CA PHE A 297 28.67 46.03 -3.01
C PHE A 297 29.34 45.85 -1.65
#